data_AF-A0A1J1ITT1-F1
#
_entry.id   AF-A0A1J1ITT1-F1
#
_cell.length_a   1.000
_cell.length_b   1.000
_cell.length_c   1.000
_cell.angle_alpha   90.00
_cell.angle_beta   90.00
_cell.angle_gamma   90.00
#
_symmetry.space_group_name_H-M   'P 1'
#
loop_
_entity.id
_entity.type
_entity.pdbx_description
1 polymer ?
#
loop_
_entity_poly.entity_id
_entity_poly.type
_entity_poly.pdbx_seq_one_letter_code
_entity_poly.pdbx_strand_id
1 'polypeptide(L)'
;MDFQISVYTSLGSCLALSILYVSSLYVWSSEENRDHPSTVKKRFFSVFVVMLISPFFVYLFSSPNMFNYYTIWEVMGLRTKGLMSAVFIPLLLTMILFLGPLSVQLTNGIWKIYSEPMFWLNHCQNLLWIRNHIVAPLSEEFTFRACMLPLLLQSFTPITSIFITPMFFGVAHLHHMIERLRTGMDKKTAIVISFFQFFYTSIFGIYSAYLFMRTGHFVAPFIVHAFCNHMGFPDIPDLINQTEPKRCIFCLLYILGLVGWILLLPTMTYPSWYQNNQFWMNSSDFDYFFIMKSNTNIAIICFSTITVIFASKSDTSAINIPSFIKICNQTDPQLGNCIRNSIITLRPYLNRGIPELNVPSLEPLFVDEIKIEQTGNGMELSAAFKNISLSGVTRFRLRSVRTNITTGKFRMKVWFPNLVLNATYELRGKLLMMPLNGKGACFGNFTDIDGVLSMKINRVERNSQQYYQIDFISSEFNIGS
;
A
#
# COMPACT_ATOMS: atom_id res chain seq x y z
N MET A 1 43.34 -1.29 16.53
CA MET A 1 42.71 -2.29 17.41
C MET A 1 42.22 -3.39 16.51
N ASP A 2 42.75 -4.61 16.64
CA ASP A 2 42.40 -5.73 15.77
C ASP A 2 41.20 -6.48 16.34
N PHE A 3 40.02 -6.07 15.88
CA PHE A 3 38.74 -6.71 16.17
C PHE A 3 38.32 -7.70 15.07
N GLN A 4 39.27 -8.10 14.22
CA GLN A 4 38.97 -8.86 13.02
C GLN A 4 38.74 -10.34 13.31
N ILE A 5 37.77 -10.93 12.61
CA ILE A 5 37.54 -12.38 12.56
C ILE A 5 37.63 -12.86 11.12
N SER A 6 37.92 -14.15 10.93
CA SER A 6 38.00 -14.75 9.59
C SER A 6 36.66 -14.62 8.85
N VAL A 7 36.72 -14.29 7.56
CA VAL A 7 35.55 -14.20 6.67
C VAL A 7 34.74 -15.49 6.68
N TYR A 8 35.40 -16.65 6.75
CA TYR A 8 34.72 -17.96 6.81
C TYR A 8 33.91 -18.13 8.09
N THR A 9 34.45 -17.70 9.23
CA THR A 9 33.74 -17.73 10.52
C THR A 9 32.53 -16.81 10.50
N SER A 10 32.71 -15.59 9.98
CA SER A 10 31.62 -14.61 9.87
C SER A 10 30.50 -15.10 8.94
N LEU A 11 30.79 -15.45 7.69
CA LEU A 11 29.78 -15.93 6.74
C LEU A 11 29.15 -17.25 7.18
N GLY A 12 29.94 -18.18 7.72
CA GLY A 12 29.45 -19.48 8.18
C GLY A 12 28.49 -19.36 9.37
N SER A 13 28.83 -18.54 10.36
CA SER A 13 27.96 -18.26 11.51
C SER A 13 26.68 -17.52 11.11
N CYS A 14 26.77 -16.56 10.18
CA CYS A 14 25.61 -15.85 9.62
C CYS A 14 24.67 -16.79 8.84
N LEU A 15 25.24 -17.69 8.02
CA LEU A 15 24.46 -18.68 7.29
C LEU A 15 23.74 -19.64 8.24
N ALA A 16 24.46 -20.16 9.24
CA ALA A 16 23.89 -21.04 10.25
C ALA A 16 22.76 -20.36 11.03
N LEU A 17 22.94 -19.09 11.42
CA LEU A 17 21.90 -18.31 12.10
C LEU A 17 20.67 -18.06 11.21
N SER A 18 20.86 -17.78 9.92
CA SER A 18 19.76 -17.63 8.96
C SER A 18 18.97 -18.94 8.80
N ILE A 19 19.67 -20.07 8.61
CA ILE A 19 19.04 -21.39 8.50
C ILE A 19 18.28 -21.73 9.78
N LEU A 20 18.85 -21.47 10.96
CA LEU A 20 18.20 -21.70 12.24
C LEU A 20 16.91 -20.88 12.36
N TYR A 21 16.96 -19.58 12.03
CA TYR A 21 15.79 -18.71 12.07
C TYR A 21 14.70 -19.18 11.11
N VAL A 22 15.03 -19.43 9.84
CA VAL A 22 14.04 -19.87 8.83
C VAL A 22 13.46 -21.24 9.21
N SER A 23 14.29 -22.20 9.61
CA SER A 23 13.83 -23.54 10.00
C SER A 23 12.87 -23.49 11.17
N SER A 24 13.10 -22.59 12.14
CA SER A 24 12.23 -22.40 13.31
C SER A 24 10.76 -22.11 12.94
N LEU A 25 10.51 -21.46 11.79
CA LEU A 25 9.17 -21.16 11.29
C LEU A 25 8.43 -22.40 10.76
N TYR A 26 9.16 -23.47 10.42
CA TYR A 26 8.64 -24.70 9.83
C TYR A 26 8.72 -25.92 10.76
N VAL A 27 9.32 -25.80 11.96
CA VAL A 27 9.42 -26.89 12.95
C VAL A 27 8.05 -27.51 13.28
N TRP A 28 6.99 -26.70 13.24
CA TRP A 28 5.64 -27.15 13.55
C TRP A 28 4.87 -27.47 12.27
N SER A 29 4.75 -28.75 11.92
CA SER A 29 3.80 -29.20 10.90
C SER A 29 2.37 -29.04 11.42
N SER A 30 1.53 -28.31 10.70
CA SER A 30 0.08 -28.21 10.98
C SER A 30 -0.71 -28.46 9.70
N GLU A 31 -1.78 -29.24 9.79
CA GLU A 31 -2.79 -29.36 8.73
C GLU A 31 -3.59 -28.05 8.55
N GLU A 32 -3.61 -27.22 9.60
CA GLU A 32 -4.26 -25.92 9.63
C GLU A 32 -3.50 -24.84 8.84
N ASN A 33 -4.25 -23.88 8.31
CA ASN A 33 -3.72 -22.72 7.59
C ASN A 33 -2.67 -21.97 8.44
N ARG A 34 -1.62 -21.44 7.79
CA ARG A 34 -0.51 -20.70 8.43
C ARG A 34 -0.96 -19.52 9.30
N ASP A 35 -2.12 -18.94 8.99
CA ASP A 35 -2.69 -17.79 9.69
C ASP A 35 -3.63 -18.20 10.84
N HIS A 36 -3.78 -19.51 11.10
CA HIS A 36 -4.56 -20.02 12.23
C HIS A 36 -3.89 -19.66 13.58
N PRO A 37 -4.65 -19.21 14.60
CA PRO A 37 -4.08 -18.75 15.87
C PRO A 37 -3.16 -19.74 16.59
N SER A 38 -3.44 -21.04 16.50
CA SER A 38 -2.59 -22.08 17.11
C SER A 38 -1.23 -22.20 16.43
N THR A 39 -1.19 -22.13 15.09
CA THR A 39 0.03 -22.16 14.28
C THR A 39 0.87 -20.90 14.54
N VAL A 40 0.22 -19.74 14.64
CA VAL A 40 0.88 -18.47 14.96
C VAL A 40 1.55 -18.52 16.35
N LYS A 41 0.87 -19.01 17.38
CA LYS A 41 1.44 -19.15 18.74
C LYS A 41 2.65 -20.08 18.78
N LYS A 42 2.59 -21.24 18.10
CA LYS A 42 3.71 -22.19 18.03
C LYS A 42 4.94 -21.58 17.34
N ARG A 43 4.72 -20.84 16.25
CA ARG A 43 5.79 -20.12 15.55
C ARG A 43 6.38 -19.00 16.40
N PHE A 44 5.57 -18.24 17.13
CA PHE A 44 6.06 -17.24 18.08
C PHE A 44 7.00 -17.85 19.11
N PHE A 45 6.62 -18.98 19.69
CA PHE A 45 7.46 -19.69 20.65
C PHE A 45 8.79 -20.13 20.03
N SER A 46 8.74 -20.72 18.84
CA SER A 46 9.94 -21.16 18.10
C SER A 46 10.90 -20.00 17.80
N VAL A 47 10.37 -18.88 17.29
CA VAL A 47 11.14 -17.67 17.00
C VAL A 47 11.69 -17.04 18.28
N PHE A 48 10.94 -17.04 19.37
CA PHE A 48 11.41 -16.57 20.67
C PHE A 48 12.61 -17.39 21.17
N VAL A 49 12.58 -18.71 21.01
CA VAL A 49 13.74 -19.58 21.32
C VAL A 49 14.94 -19.20 20.47
N VAL A 50 14.78 -18.96 19.16
CA VAL A 50 15.88 -18.50 18.31
C VAL A 50 16.42 -17.16 18.80
N MET A 51 15.57 -16.21 19.18
CA MET A 51 16.02 -14.93 19.75
C MET A 51 16.86 -15.08 21.02
N LEU A 52 16.61 -16.10 21.85
CA LEU A 52 17.47 -16.38 23.02
C LEU A 52 18.82 -16.99 22.63
N ILE A 53 18.87 -17.73 21.51
CA ILE A 53 20.09 -18.37 20.99
C ILE A 53 20.95 -17.38 20.19
N SER A 54 20.34 -16.44 19.44
CA SER A 54 21.06 -15.51 18.55
C SER A 54 22.20 -14.71 19.22
N PRO A 55 22.06 -14.17 20.45
CA PRO A 55 23.16 -13.48 21.15
C PRO A 55 24.37 -14.39 21.42
N PHE A 56 24.15 -15.69 21.58
CA PHE A 56 25.23 -16.66 21.80
C PHE A 56 26.13 -16.78 20.56
N PHE A 57 25.59 -16.62 19.36
CA PHE A 57 26.40 -16.54 18.14
C PHE A 57 27.33 -15.32 18.17
N VAL A 58 26.83 -14.16 18.62
CA VAL A 58 27.67 -12.96 18.78
C VAL A 58 28.78 -13.22 19.77
N TYR A 59 28.45 -13.82 20.92
CA TYR A 59 29.43 -14.13 21.97
C TYR A 59 30.51 -15.12 21.51
N LEU A 60 30.11 -16.20 20.85
CA LEU A 60 31.02 -17.27 20.43
C LEU A 60 31.92 -16.90 19.24
N PHE A 61 31.38 -16.17 18.27
CA PHE A 61 32.06 -15.96 16.99
C PHE A 61 32.69 -14.57 16.86
N SER A 62 32.46 -13.65 17.80
CA SER A 62 33.17 -12.36 17.83
C SER A 62 34.60 -12.50 18.34
N SER A 63 35.47 -11.58 17.94
CA SER A 63 36.85 -11.53 18.41
C SER A 63 36.90 -11.35 19.94
N PRO A 64 37.67 -12.15 20.69
CA PRO A 64 37.77 -12.00 22.16
C PRO A 64 38.22 -10.60 22.59
N ASN A 65 39.05 -9.95 21.76
CA ASN A 65 39.53 -8.59 22.01
C ASN A 65 38.41 -7.54 22.02
N MET A 66 37.29 -7.79 21.34
CA MET A 66 36.13 -6.89 21.33
C MET A 66 35.54 -6.69 22.72
N PHE A 67 35.45 -7.77 23.49
CA PHE A 67 34.79 -7.77 24.79
C PHE A 67 35.62 -7.11 25.90
N ASN A 68 36.88 -6.76 25.62
CA ASN A 68 37.69 -5.91 26.50
C ASN A 68 37.26 -4.43 26.45
N TYR A 69 36.62 -4.00 25.36
CA TYR A 69 36.25 -2.60 25.11
C TYR A 69 34.75 -2.36 25.09
N TYR A 70 33.97 -3.34 24.64
CA TYR A 70 32.52 -3.23 24.49
C TYR A 70 31.81 -4.41 25.15
N THR A 71 30.70 -4.13 25.82
CA THR A 71 29.82 -5.21 26.30
C THR A 71 29.06 -5.84 25.13
N ILE A 72 28.62 -7.09 25.28
CA ILE A 72 27.79 -7.77 24.27
C ILE A 72 26.55 -6.96 23.91
N TRP A 73 25.91 -6.33 24.90
CA TRP A 73 24.73 -5.50 24.70
C TRP A 73 25.03 -4.27 23.85
N GLU A 74 26.18 -3.63 24.06
CA GLU A 74 26.61 -2.48 23.25
C GLU A 74 26.92 -2.89 21.81
N VAL A 75 27.59 -4.03 21.60
CA VAL A 75 27.84 -4.59 20.25
C VAL A 75 26.53 -4.86 19.51
N MET A 76 25.53 -5.36 20.22
CA MET A 76 24.18 -5.60 19.70
C MET A 76 23.32 -4.34 19.55
N GLY A 77 23.84 -3.15 19.91
CA GLY A 77 23.10 -1.89 19.82
C GLY A 77 22.01 -1.70 20.89
N LEU A 78 22.07 -2.45 21.98
CA LEU A 78 21.20 -2.31 23.16
C LEU A 78 21.84 -1.35 24.17
N ARG A 79 21.76 -0.05 23.87
CA ARG A 79 22.36 1.03 24.66
C ARG A 79 21.37 2.14 24.99
N THR A 80 21.59 2.81 26.12
CA THR A 80 20.72 3.89 26.63
C THR A 80 21.12 5.27 26.13
N LYS A 81 22.43 5.51 25.97
CA LYS A 81 22.98 6.75 25.41
C LYS A 81 22.48 6.95 23.98
N GLY A 82 21.84 8.08 23.68
CA GLY A 82 21.29 8.37 22.35
C GLY A 82 19.96 7.67 22.00
N LEU A 83 19.35 6.95 22.95
CA LEU A 83 18.16 6.13 22.70
C LEU A 83 16.96 6.95 22.17
N MET A 84 16.71 8.12 22.75
CA MET A 84 15.60 8.98 22.31
C MET A 84 15.78 9.44 20.86
N SER A 85 17.00 9.88 20.50
CA SER A 85 17.33 10.21 19.11
C SER A 85 17.08 9.02 18.18
N ALA A 86 17.50 7.82 18.59
CA ALA A 86 17.34 6.58 17.83
C ALA A 86 15.88 6.15 17.64
N VAL A 87 14.99 6.52 18.55
CA VAL A 87 13.55 6.26 18.43
C VAL A 87 12.90 7.25 17.47
N PHE A 88 13.12 8.55 17.65
CA PHE A 88 12.31 9.56 16.96
C PHE A 88 12.88 9.99 15.61
N ILE A 89 14.19 10.16 15.48
CA ILE A 89 14.78 10.74 14.26
C ILE A 89 14.69 9.78 13.07
N PRO A 90 15.04 8.48 13.19
CA PRO A 90 14.85 7.51 12.11
C PRO A 90 13.39 7.33 11.73
N LEU A 91 12.47 7.29 12.72
CA LEU A 91 11.05 7.20 12.46
C LEU A 91 10.54 8.42 11.68
N LEU A 92 10.91 9.64 12.09
CA LEU A 92 10.55 10.86 11.38
C LEU A 92 11.09 10.85 9.95
N LEU A 93 12.34 10.43 9.76
CA LEU A 93 12.93 10.28 8.44
C LEU A 93 12.13 9.28 7.58
N THR A 94 11.71 8.15 8.13
CA THR A 94 10.84 7.20 7.41
C THR A 94 9.45 7.79 7.15
N MET A 95 8.87 8.57 8.07
CA MET A 95 7.60 9.27 7.81
C MET A 95 7.71 10.28 6.66
N ILE A 96 8.87 10.93 6.48
CA ILE A 96 9.14 11.80 5.32
C ILE A 96 9.12 10.97 4.03
N LEU A 97 9.75 9.79 4.00
CA LEU A 97 9.65 8.87 2.85
C LEU A 97 8.19 8.52 2.53
N PHE A 98 7.36 8.34 3.56
CA PHE A 98 5.94 8.00 3.46
C PHE A 98 5.00 9.22 3.40
N LEU A 99 5.51 10.42 3.10
CA LEU A 99 4.70 11.64 3.06
C LEU A 99 3.52 11.53 2.07
N GLY A 100 3.74 10.91 0.90
CA GLY A 100 2.69 10.62 -0.08
C GLY A 100 1.57 9.74 0.50
N PRO A 101 1.84 8.48 0.90
CA PRO A 101 0.84 7.60 1.49
C PRO A 101 0.15 8.19 2.73
N LEU A 102 0.90 8.85 3.62
CA LEU A 102 0.34 9.51 4.80
C LEU A 102 -0.67 10.61 4.43
N SER A 103 -0.37 11.41 3.40
CA SER A 103 -1.28 12.48 2.95
C SER A 103 -2.60 11.95 2.39
N VAL A 104 -2.57 10.80 1.72
CA VAL A 104 -3.76 10.11 1.22
C VAL A 104 -4.60 9.60 2.40
N GLN A 105 -3.97 8.89 3.35
CA GLN A 105 -4.65 8.36 4.54
C GLN A 105 -5.29 9.46 5.40
N LEU A 106 -4.60 10.59 5.58
CA LEU A 106 -5.12 11.75 6.30
C LEU A 106 -6.37 12.32 5.63
N THR A 107 -6.36 12.43 4.30
CA THR A 107 -7.48 12.98 3.54
C THR A 107 -8.69 12.03 3.51
N ASN A 108 -8.44 10.72 3.54
CA ASN A 108 -9.47 9.68 3.59
C ASN A 108 -10.12 9.55 4.98
N GLY A 109 -9.71 10.36 5.96
CA GLY A 109 -10.33 10.40 7.29
C GLY A 109 -9.95 9.25 8.22
N ILE A 110 -8.97 8.41 7.84
CA ILE A 110 -8.49 7.26 8.62
C ILE A 110 -7.96 7.69 9.98
N TRP A 111 -7.44 8.93 10.08
CA TRP A 111 -6.97 9.48 11.34
C TRP A 111 -8.05 9.52 12.44
N LYS A 112 -9.32 9.66 12.07
CA LYS A 112 -10.45 9.57 13.01
C LYS A 112 -10.61 8.18 13.61
N ILE A 113 -10.20 7.14 12.89
CA ILE A 113 -10.20 5.75 13.37
C ILE A 113 -9.06 5.56 14.38
N TYR A 114 -7.89 6.15 14.11
CA TYR A 114 -6.76 6.08 15.04
C TYR A 114 -6.95 6.87 16.33
N SER A 115 -7.83 7.88 16.34
CA SER A 115 -8.19 8.59 17.59
C SER A 115 -9.08 7.78 18.53
N GLU A 116 -9.70 6.69 18.06
CA GLU A 116 -10.57 5.84 18.88
C GLU A 116 -9.75 4.86 19.75
N PRO A 117 -9.78 4.93 21.09
CA PRO A 117 -9.00 4.02 21.93
C PRO A 117 -9.40 2.55 21.78
N MET A 118 -10.69 2.30 21.52
CA MET A 118 -11.23 0.95 21.37
C MET A 118 -10.73 0.25 20.11
N PHE A 119 -10.35 1.02 19.08
CA PHE A 119 -9.66 0.50 17.91
C PHE A 119 -8.34 -0.18 18.30
N TRP A 120 -7.50 0.49 19.08
CA TRP A 120 -6.20 -0.06 19.50
C TRP A 120 -6.33 -1.27 20.43
N LEU A 121 -7.26 -1.23 21.38
CA LEU A 121 -7.53 -2.36 22.27
C LEU A 121 -7.92 -3.64 21.50
N ASN A 122 -8.83 -3.52 20.53
CA ASN A 122 -9.25 -4.66 19.71
C ASN A 122 -8.11 -5.19 18.83
N HIS A 123 -7.23 -4.31 18.32
CA HIS A 123 -6.08 -4.73 17.51
C HIS A 123 -4.97 -5.38 18.35
N CYS A 124 -4.69 -4.88 19.56
CA CYS A 124 -3.74 -5.47 20.48
C CYS A 124 -4.17 -6.86 20.98
N GLN A 125 -5.46 -7.22 20.87
CA GLN A 125 -5.96 -8.57 21.15
C GLN A 125 -5.82 -9.53 19.95
N ASN A 126 -5.55 -9.00 18.75
CA ASN A 126 -5.42 -9.80 17.54
C ASN A 126 -3.98 -10.33 17.38
N LEU A 127 -3.82 -11.66 17.44
CA LEU A 127 -2.53 -12.34 17.29
C LEU A 127 -1.84 -12.06 15.95
N LEU A 128 -2.59 -11.91 14.85
CA LEU A 128 -2.01 -11.58 13.54
C LEU A 128 -1.52 -10.14 13.50
N TRP A 129 -2.19 -9.23 14.19
CA TRP A 129 -1.75 -7.84 14.30
C TRP A 129 -0.45 -7.75 15.11
N ILE A 130 -0.40 -8.40 16.28
CA ILE A 130 0.80 -8.51 17.12
C ILE A 130 1.96 -9.13 16.32
N ARG A 131 1.68 -10.19 15.54
CA ARG A 131 2.69 -10.81 14.66
C ARG A 131 3.34 -9.76 13.77
N ASN A 132 2.54 -9.05 12.98
CA ASN A 132 3.06 -8.24 11.88
C ASN A 132 3.69 -6.92 12.37
N HIS A 133 3.21 -6.36 13.48
CA HIS A 133 3.65 -5.04 13.96
C HIS A 133 4.69 -5.10 15.07
N ILE A 134 4.76 -6.21 15.82
CA ILE A 134 5.64 -6.34 16.97
C ILE A 134 6.58 -7.53 16.77
N VAL A 135 6.06 -8.75 16.74
CA VAL A 135 6.88 -9.96 16.85
C VAL A 135 7.80 -10.18 15.64
N ALA A 136 7.28 -10.01 14.42
CA ALA A 136 8.09 -10.15 13.20
C ALA A 136 9.17 -9.05 13.13
N PRO A 137 8.85 -7.74 13.19
CA PRO A 137 9.88 -6.69 13.23
C PRO A 137 10.90 -6.89 14.36
N LEU A 138 10.44 -7.23 15.57
CA LEU A 138 11.32 -7.43 16.73
C LEU A 138 12.29 -8.58 16.47
N SER A 139 11.78 -9.75 16.08
CA SER A 139 12.61 -10.95 15.92
C SER A 139 13.55 -10.88 14.72
N GLU A 140 13.09 -10.31 13.61
CA GLU A 140 13.87 -10.16 12.38
C GLU A 140 15.00 -9.15 12.59
N GLU A 141 14.70 -7.95 13.09
CA GLU A 141 15.73 -6.94 13.32
C GLU A 141 16.69 -7.36 14.44
N PHE A 142 16.22 -8.07 15.46
CA PHE A 142 17.09 -8.55 16.54
C PHE A 142 18.08 -9.61 16.03
N THR A 143 17.59 -10.58 15.25
CA THR A 143 18.44 -11.66 14.74
C THR A 143 19.38 -11.15 13.64
N PHE A 144 18.84 -10.44 12.64
CA PHE A 144 19.60 -10.05 11.45
C PHE A 144 20.35 -8.72 11.58
N ARG A 145 19.98 -7.81 12.50
CA ARG A 145 20.76 -6.57 12.75
C ARG A 145 21.49 -6.61 14.06
N ALA A 146 20.83 -6.91 15.17
CA ALA A 146 21.54 -6.89 16.45
C ALA A 146 22.55 -8.04 16.59
N CYS A 147 22.31 -9.21 15.98
CA CYS A 147 23.22 -10.36 16.10
C CYS A 147 24.11 -10.58 14.86
N MET A 148 23.52 -10.67 13.66
CA MET A 148 24.26 -11.02 12.45
C MET A 148 25.20 -9.90 11.96
N LEU A 149 24.73 -8.66 11.92
CA LEU A 149 25.48 -7.55 11.33
C LEU A 149 26.81 -7.24 12.08
N PRO A 150 26.89 -7.26 13.43
CA PRO A 150 28.17 -7.11 14.13
C PRO A 150 29.23 -8.17 13.81
N LEU A 151 28.82 -9.40 13.46
CA LEU A 151 29.74 -10.45 13.01
C LEU A 151 30.30 -10.13 11.63
N LEU A 152 29.48 -9.57 10.72
CA LEU A 152 29.91 -9.16 9.39
C LEU A 152 30.84 -7.94 9.46
N LEU A 153 30.54 -6.98 10.34
CA LEU A 153 31.36 -5.77 10.55
C LEU A 153 32.78 -6.05 11.09
N GLN A 154 33.03 -7.25 11.64
CA GLN A 154 34.36 -7.69 12.05
C GLN A 154 35.19 -8.31 10.91
N SER A 155 34.58 -8.61 9.76
CA SER A 155 35.25 -9.22 8.60
C SER A 155 35.18 -8.39 7.32
N PHE A 156 34.23 -7.46 7.25
CA PHE A 156 33.89 -6.71 6.06
C PHE A 156 33.82 -5.21 6.34
N THR A 157 33.96 -4.40 5.29
CA THR A 157 33.72 -2.95 5.40
C THR A 157 32.25 -2.67 5.74
N PRO A 158 31.93 -1.52 6.33
CA PRO A 158 30.55 -1.24 6.71
C PRO A 158 29.57 -1.22 5.52
N ILE A 159 30.01 -0.73 4.36
CA ILE A 159 29.22 -0.74 3.12
C ILE A 159 28.94 -2.17 2.66
N THR A 160 29.96 -3.02 2.60
CA THR A 160 29.80 -4.41 2.15
C THR A 160 28.90 -5.19 3.11
N SER A 161 29.03 -4.95 4.42
CA SER A 161 28.16 -5.55 5.44
C SER A 161 26.68 -5.16 5.27
N ILE A 162 26.40 -3.89 4.95
CA ILE A 162 25.03 -3.40 4.67
C ILE A 162 24.40 -4.12 3.47
N PHE A 163 25.17 -4.42 2.43
CA PHE A 163 24.65 -5.12 1.24
C PHE A 163 24.57 -6.64 1.41
N ILE A 164 25.49 -7.25 2.16
CA ILE A 164 25.55 -8.70 2.36
C ILE A 164 24.47 -9.18 3.34
N THR A 165 24.30 -8.50 4.48
CA THR A 165 23.38 -8.94 5.56
C THR A 165 21.95 -9.20 5.06
N PRO A 166 21.32 -8.31 4.27
CA PRO A 166 19.95 -8.52 3.78
C PRO A 166 19.80 -9.71 2.83
N MET A 167 20.87 -10.17 2.17
CA MET A 167 20.81 -11.33 1.26
C MET A 167 20.50 -12.63 2.02
N PHE A 168 21.00 -12.77 3.25
CA PHE A 168 20.72 -13.95 4.10
C PHE A 168 19.23 -14.10 4.42
N PHE A 169 18.49 -12.99 4.46
CA PHE A 169 17.05 -12.97 4.69
C PHE A 169 16.25 -13.00 3.38
N GLY A 170 16.64 -12.17 2.39
CA GLY A 170 15.93 -12.07 1.12
C GLY A 170 15.87 -13.40 0.35
N VAL A 171 16.97 -14.17 0.31
CA VAL A 171 17.02 -15.47 -0.40
C VAL A 171 16.02 -16.48 0.18
N ALA A 172 15.72 -16.41 1.48
CA ALA A 172 14.74 -17.32 2.10
C ALA A 172 13.34 -17.17 1.49
N HIS A 173 12.99 -16.00 0.95
CA HIS A 173 11.70 -15.78 0.29
C HIS A 173 11.60 -16.40 -1.10
N LEU A 174 12.72 -16.66 -1.78
CA LEU A 174 12.72 -17.37 -3.07
C LEU A 174 12.21 -18.81 -2.92
N HIS A 175 12.33 -19.41 -1.74
CA HIS A 175 11.79 -20.74 -1.44
C HIS A 175 10.26 -20.82 -1.61
N HIS A 176 9.53 -19.72 -1.35
CA HIS A 176 8.07 -19.67 -1.55
C HIS A 176 7.65 -19.77 -3.01
N MET A 177 8.56 -19.57 -3.96
CA MET A 177 8.28 -19.78 -5.37
C MET A 177 7.86 -21.23 -5.64
N ILE A 178 8.55 -22.19 -5.02
CA ILE A 178 8.27 -23.64 -5.19
C ILE A 178 6.87 -23.97 -4.68
N GLU A 179 6.49 -23.41 -3.53
CA GLU A 179 5.17 -23.58 -2.93
C GLU A 179 4.07 -22.97 -3.81
N ARG A 180 4.27 -21.76 -4.34
CA ARG A 180 3.31 -21.08 -5.24
C ARG A 180 3.05 -21.87 -6.52
N LEU A 181 4.10 -22.45 -7.11
CA LEU A 181 3.97 -23.31 -8.28
C LEU A 181 3.19 -24.60 -7.97
N ARG A 182 3.37 -25.19 -6.78
CA ARG A 182 2.60 -26.35 -6.33
C ARG A 182 1.12 -26.04 -6.10
N THR A 183 0.78 -24.82 -5.70
CA THR A 183 -0.61 -24.37 -5.53
C THR A 183 -1.34 -24.05 -6.85
N GLY A 184 -0.71 -24.33 -8.00
CA GLY A 184 -1.33 -24.13 -9.33
C GLY A 184 -1.29 -22.69 -9.84
N MET A 185 -0.50 -21.80 -9.23
CA MET A 185 -0.32 -20.43 -9.70
C MET A 185 0.45 -20.41 -11.03
N ASP A 186 0.06 -19.53 -11.95
CA ASP A 186 0.77 -19.35 -13.21
C ASP A 186 2.26 -19.01 -12.99
N LYS A 187 3.13 -19.61 -13.81
CA LYS A 187 4.58 -19.50 -13.67
C LYS A 187 5.05 -18.06 -13.73
N LYS A 188 4.49 -17.24 -14.63
CA LYS A 188 4.90 -15.84 -14.79
C LYS A 188 4.56 -15.04 -13.53
N THR A 189 3.34 -15.19 -13.03
CA THR A 189 2.87 -14.53 -11.80
C THR A 189 3.69 -14.97 -10.57
N ALA A 190 3.94 -16.28 -10.42
CA ALA A 190 4.74 -16.80 -9.31
C ALA A 190 6.18 -16.27 -9.32
N ILE A 191 6.81 -16.16 -10.50
CA ILE A 191 8.14 -15.56 -10.67
C ILE A 191 8.10 -14.07 -10.27
N VAL A 192 7.17 -13.30 -10.84
CA VAL A 192 7.07 -11.85 -10.58
C VAL A 192 6.90 -11.56 -9.09
N ILE A 193 6.00 -12.24 -8.41
CA ILE A 193 5.76 -12.02 -6.97
C ILE A 193 6.98 -12.41 -6.14
N SER A 194 7.66 -13.51 -6.48
CA SER A 194 8.82 -13.99 -5.71
C SER A 194 10.04 -13.08 -5.87
N PHE A 195 10.32 -12.61 -7.09
CA PHE A 195 11.38 -11.64 -7.32
C PHE A 195 11.05 -10.27 -6.73
N PHE A 196 9.81 -9.80 -6.87
CA PHE A 196 9.39 -8.55 -6.23
C PHE A 196 9.60 -8.61 -4.72
N GLN A 197 9.16 -9.70 -4.08
CA GLN A 197 9.37 -9.92 -2.65
C GLN A 197 10.86 -9.92 -2.30
N PHE A 198 11.69 -10.68 -3.02
CA PHE A 198 13.15 -10.71 -2.81
C PHE A 198 13.80 -9.33 -2.88
N PHE A 199 13.56 -8.57 -3.96
CA PHE A 199 14.16 -7.25 -4.15
C PHE A 199 13.68 -6.25 -3.10
N TYR A 200 12.38 -6.23 -2.83
CA TYR A 200 11.79 -5.32 -1.85
C TYR A 200 12.33 -5.59 -0.44
N THR A 201 12.34 -6.86 0.01
CA THR A 201 12.88 -7.22 1.33
C THR A 201 14.38 -6.94 1.42
N SER A 202 15.11 -7.05 0.30
CA SER A 202 16.53 -6.72 0.25
C SER A 202 16.78 -5.22 0.37
N ILE A 203 16.03 -4.38 -0.35
CA ILE A 203 16.13 -2.92 -0.29
C ILE A 203 15.78 -2.41 1.11
N PHE A 204 14.66 -2.88 1.68
CA PHE A 204 14.29 -2.56 3.05
C PHE A 204 15.37 -3.02 4.03
N GLY A 205 15.92 -4.21 3.82
CA GLY A 205 16.98 -4.73 4.66
C GLY A 205 18.25 -3.87 4.61
N ILE A 206 18.65 -3.38 3.43
CA ILE A 206 19.76 -2.44 3.25
C ILE A 206 19.51 -1.17 4.09
N TYR A 207 18.29 -0.62 4.02
CA TYR A 207 17.93 0.56 4.80
C TYR A 207 17.98 0.30 6.31
N SER A 208 17.43 -0.81 6.79
CA SER A 208 17.48 -1.16 8.21
C SER A 208 18.93 -1.40 8.69
N ALA A 209 19.77 -2.05 7.87
CA ALA A 209 21.20 -2.24 8.18
C ALA A 209 21.94 -0.91 8.26
N TYR A 210 21.65 0.01 7.33
CA TYR A 210 22.18 1.37 7.35
C TYR A 210 21.77 2.12 8.63
N LEU A 211 20.49 2.06 9.02
CA LEU A 211 20.00 2.67 10.25
C LEU A 211 20.69 2.10 11.49
N PHE A 212 20.77 0.77 11.62
CA PHE A 212 21.48 0.14 12.74
C PHE A 212 22.93 0.60 12.80
N MET A 213 23.63 0.58 11.67
CA MET A 213 25.05 0.92 11.62
C MET A 213 25.30 2.38 12.01
N ARG A 214 24.50 3.31 11.48
CA ARG A 214 24.64 4.77 11.70
C ARG A 214 24.19 5.20 13.08
N THR A 215 23.06 4.67 13.55
CA THR A 215 22.54 4.99 14.87
C THR A 215 23.24 4.19 15.96
N GLY A 216 23.83 3.04 15.68
CA GLY A 216 24.37 2.12 16.70
C GLY A 216 23.30 1.60 17.65
N HIS A 217 22.03 1.59 17.25
CA HIS A 217 20.90 1.19 18.09
C HIS A 217 20.02 0.17 17.39
N PHE A 218 19.66 -0.88 18.11
CA PHE A 218 18.66 -1.87 17.68
C PHE A 218 17.25 -1.26 17.53
N VAL A 219 16.88 -0.30 18.40
CA VAL A 219 15.52 0.26 18.42
C VAL A 219 15.16 1.01 17.14
N ALA A 220 16.15 1.61 16.46
CA ALA A 220 15.96 2.40 15.26
C ALA A 220 15.39 1.56 14.09
N PRO A 221 16.05 0.48 13.62
CA PRO A 221 15.48 -0.37 12.59
C PRO A 221 14.20 -1.09 13.06
N PHE A 222 14.06 -1.46 14.34
CA PHE A 222 12.85 -2.10 14.84
C PHE A 222 11.60 -1.23 14.69
N ILE A 223 11.64 0.03 15.14
CA ILE A 223 10.50 0.94 15.05
C ILE A 223 10.19 1.29 13.59
N VAL A 224 11.22 1.53 12.79
CA VAL A 224 11.08 1.80 11.36
C VAL A 224 10.45 0.61 10.63
N HIS A 225 10.85 -0.61 10.96
CA HIS A 225 10.25 -1.83 10.41
C HIS A 225 8.78 -1.95 10.82
N ALA A 226 8.46 -1.81 12.11
CA ALA A 226 7.08 -1.84 12.58
C ALA A 226 6.19 -0.79 11.87
N PHE A 227 6.72 0.42 11.65
CA PHE A 227 6.04 1.48 10.90
C PHE A 227 5.86 1.12 9.42
N CYS A 228 6.87 0.58 8.74
CA CYS A 228 6.76 0.14 7.36
C CYS A 228 5.74 -1.00 7.21
N ASN A 229 5.67 -1.94 8.15
CA ASN A 229 4.66 -3.00 8.15
C ASN A 229 3.24 -2.45 8.37
N HIS A 230 3.12 -1.38 9.16
CA HIS A 230 1.84 -0.68 9.33
C HIS A 230 1.39 0.04 8.06
N MET A 231 2.30 0.79 7.42
CA MET A 231 2.00 1.56 6.22
C MET A 231 1.80 0.69 4.98
N GLY A 232 2.55 -0.41 4.87
CA GLY A 232 2.53 -1.29 3.70
C GLY A 232 3.08 -0.61 2.44
N PHE A 233 2.76 -1.19 1.29
CA PHE A 233 3.14 -0.64 0.00
C PHE A 233 2.22 0.52 -0.40
N PRO A 234 2.72 1.56 -1.08
CA PRO A 234 1.89 2.60 -1.66
C PRO A 234 0.72 2.06 -2.49
N ASP A 235 -0.48 2.52 -2.17
CA ASP A 235 -1.68 2.19 -2.93
C ASP A 235 -1.79 3.08 -4.18
N ILE A 236 -1.10 2.65 -5.23
CA ILE A 236 -1.10 3.34 -6.52
C ILE A 236 -2.51 3.41 -7.14
N PRO A 237 -3.35 2.35 -7.10
CA PRO A 237 -4.75 2.44 -7.51
C PRO A 237 -5.55 3.53 -6.80
N ASP A 238 -5.47 3.62 -5.46
CA ASP A 238 -6.17 4.68 -4.72
C ASP A 238 -5.69 6.07 -5.15
N LEU A 239 -4.38 6.26 -5.35
CA LEU A 239 -3.80 7.50 -5.88
C LEU A 239 -4.35 7.86 -7.28
N ILE A 240 -4.43 6.90 -8.20
CA ILE A 240 -4.91 7.12 -9.57
C ILE A 240 -6.39 7.52 -9.59
N ASN A 241 -7.18 6.95 -8.68
CA ASN A 241 -8.61 7.18 -8.55
C ASN A 241 -8.97 8.53 -7.89
N GLN A 242 -7.99 9.28 -7.36
CA GLN A 242 -8.24 10.59 -6.77
C GLN A 242 -8.64 11.64 -7.83
N THR A 243 -9.53 12.56 -7.44
CA THR A 243 -9.98 13.65 -8.32
C THR A 243 -8.95 14.79 -8.41
N GLU A 244 -8.89 15.46 -9.55
CA GLU A 244 -8.07 16.67 -9.70
C GLU A 244 -8.68 17.84 -8.89
N PRO A 245 -7.89 18.61 -8.11
CA PRO A 245 -6.41 18.71 -8.10
C PRO A 245 -5.70 17.84 -7.04
N LYS A 246 -6.44 17.04 -6.25
CA LYS A 246 -5.86 16.25 -5.14
C LYS A 246 -4.85 15.23 -5.63
N ARG A 247 -5.13 14.59 -6.78
CA ARG A 247 -4.20 13.65 -7.41
C ARG A 247 -2.84 14.28 -7.71
N CYS A 248 -2.81 15.47 -8.32
CA CYS A 248 -1.56 16.21 -8.53
C CYS A 248 -0.82 16.50 -7.23
N ILE A 249 -1.54 16.93 -6.19
CA ILE A 249 -0.94 17.22 -4.87
C ILE A 249 -0.33 15.96 -4.26
N PHE A 250 -1.04 14.84 -4.27
CA PHE A 250 -0.53 13.59 -3.72
C PHE A 250 0.67 13.08 -4.50
N CYS A 251 0.63 13.06 -5.85
CA CYS A 251 1.78 12.71 -6.68
C CYS A 251 3.01 13.57 -6.34
N LEU A 252 2.82 14.87 -6.13
CA LEU A 252 3.88 15.77 -5.71
C LEU A 252 4.42 15.43 -4.30
N LEU A 253 3.55 15.08 -3.35
CA LEU A 253 3.96 14.65 -2.00
C LEU A 253 4.70 13.31 -1.99
N TYR A 254 4.37 12.38 -2.89
CA TYR A 254 5.15 11.16 -3.10
C TYR A 254 6.59 11.47 -3.53
N ILE A 255 6.75 12.36 -4.52
CA ILE A 255 8.06 12.77 -5.03
C ILE A 255 8.83 13.55 -3.96
N LEU A 256 8.19 14.55 -3.33
CA LEU A 256 8.81 15.33 -2.27
C LEU A 256 9.23 14.48 -1.07
N GLY A 257 8.44 13.48 -0.70
CA GLY A 257 8.78 12.55 0.37
C GLY A 257 10.04 11.74 0.05
N LEU A 258 10.13 11.18 -1.15
CA LEU A 258 11.31 10.45 -1.60
C LEU A 258 12.55 11.35 -1.70
N VAL A 259 12.44 12.52 -2.34
CA VAL A 259 13.55 13.46 -2.48
C VAL A 259 14.02 13.96 -1.12
N GLY A 260 13.08 14.34 -0.25
CA GLY A 260 13.35 14.75 1.12
C GLY A 260 14.07 13.67 1.91
N TRP A 261 13.62 12.42 1.80
CA TRP A 261 14.30 11.28 2.44
C TRP A 261 15.73 11.12 1.93
N ILE A 262 15.98 11.16 0.62
CA ILE A 262 17.34 10.99 0.06
C ILE A 262 18.28 12.10 0.58
N LEU A 263 17.82 13.35 0.59
CA LEU A 263 18.63 14.50 1.03
C LEU A 263 18.88 14.50 2.54
N LEU A 264 17.89 14.09 3.33
CA LEU A 264 17.98 14.12 4.79
C LEU A 264 18.61 12.86 5.38
N LEU A 265 18.61 11.73 4.67
CA LEU A 265 19.17 10.46 5.12
C LEU A 265 20.60 10.59 5.69
N PRO A 266 21.59 11.17 4.99
CA PRO A 266 22.95 11.26 5.54
C PRO A 266 23.06 12.22 6.74
N THR A 267 22.23 13.25 6.80
CA THR A 267 22.27 14.29 7.84
C THR A 267 21.54 13.85 9.11
N MET A 268 20.32 13.34 8.97
CA MET A 268 19.49 12.87 10.08
C MET A 268 20.00 11.57 10.69
N THR A 269 20.84 10.81 9.99
CA THR A 269 21.51 9.61 10.54
C THR A 269 22.96 9.87 10.96
N TYR A 270 23.36 11.14 11.14
CA TYR A 270 24.73 11.46 11.51
C TYR A 270 25.09 10.89 12.90
N PRO A 271 26.17 10.09 13.05
CA PRO A 271 26.41 9.25 14.24
C PRO A 271 26.45 10.01 15.57
N SER A 272 26.91 11.28 15.57
CA SER A 272 27.00 12.09 16.79
C SER A 272 25.65 12.40 17.42
N TRP A 273 24.56 12.50 16.64
CA TRP A 273 23.20 12.68 17.15
C TRP A 273 22.72 11.53 18.04
N TYR A 274 23.35 10.37 17.85
CA TYR A 274 23.07 9.13 18.57
C TYR A 274 24.17 8.82 19.58
N GLN A 275 25.23 9.61 19.70
CA GLN A 275 26.40 9.29 20.54
C GLN A 275 27.01 7.91 20.16
N ASN A 276 27.04 7.59 18.87
CA ASN A 276 27.51 6.30 18.37
C ASN A 276 29.03 6.28 18.25
N ASN A 277 29.70 5.59 19.19
CA ASN A 277 31.17 5.44 19.25
C ASN A 277 31.61 3.98 19.04
N GLN A 278 30.82 3.21 18.27
CA GLN A 278 31.09 1.79 18.02
C GLN A 278 32.31 1.58 17.14
N PHE A 279 32.93 0.39 17.24
CA PHE A 279 34.22 0.09 16.61
C PHE A 279 34.24 0.27 15.08
N TRP A 280 33.09 0.10 14.42
CA TRP A 280 32.94 0.27 12.97
C TRP A 280 32.80 1.72 12.51
N MET A 281 32.81 2.70 13.42
CA MET A 281 32.80 4.14 13.09
C MET A 281 34.18 4.70 12.73
N ASN A 282 35.27 3.99 13.04
CA ASN A 282 36.63 4.47 12.80
C ASN A 282 37.12 4.30 11.35
N SER A 283 36.33 3.70 10.46
CA SER A 283 36.65 3.60 9.03
C SER A 283 36.24 4.88 8.30
N SER A 284 37.23 5.67 7.89
CA SER A 284 37.09 6.94 7.15
C SER A 284 36.39 6.84 5.78
N ASP A 285 36.05 5.63 5.31
CA ASP A 285 35.44 5.40 3.99
C ASP A 285 33.92 5.64 3.93
N PHE A 286 33.22 5.67 5.06
CA PHE A 286 31.75 5.66 5.06
C PHE A 286 31.12 7.04 4.77
N ASP A 287 31.68 8.12 5.32
CA ASP A 287 31.11 9.46 5.16
C ASP A 287 31.32 10.00 3.73
N TYR A 288 32.43 9.65 3.07
CA TYR A 288 32.74 10.13 1.71
C TYR A 288 31.86 9.53 0.61
N PHE A 289 31.41 8.28 0.73
CA PHE A 289 30.63 7.62 -0.32
C PHE A 289 29.23 8.23 -0.50
N PHE A 290 28.55 8.59 0.60
CA PHE A 290 27.21 9.18 0.54
C PHE A 290 27.24 10.70 0.31
N ILE A 291 28.22 11.42 0.86
CA ILE A 291 28.34 12.88 0.71
C ILE A 291 28.70 13.27 -0.73
N MET A 292 29.59 12.53 -1.41
CA MET A 292 30.00 12.89 -2.79
C MET A 292 29.00 12.47 -3.89
N LYS A 293 28.19 11.43 -3.68
CA LYS A 293 27.25 10.93 -4.72
C LYS A 293 25.89 11.63 -4.72
N SER A 294 25.55 12.34 -3.64
CA SER A 294 24.28 13.06 -3.46
C SER A 294 24.18 14.32 -4.33
N ASN A 295 25.29 14.99 -4.65
CA ASN A 295 25.22 16.34 -5.24
C ASN A 295 25.08 16.40 -6.77
N THR A 296 25.38 15.34 -7.52
CA THR A 296 25.45 15.40 -9.00
C THR A 296 24.41 14.56 -9.76
N ASN A 297 23.86 13.48 -9.19
CA ASN A 297 22.94 12.59 -9.91
C ASN A 297 21.45 12.74 -9.54
N ILE A 298 21.14 13.37 -8.40
CA ILE A 298 19.76 13.49 -7.90
C ILE A 298 18.96 14.55 -8.68
N ALA A 299 19.61 15.63 -9.12
CA ALA A 299 18.97 16.68 -9.91
C ALA A 299 18.43 16.18 -11.27
N ILE A 300 19.10 15.17 -11.86
CA ILE A 300 18.74 14.60 -13.17
C ILE A 300 17.54 13.64 -13.06
N ILE A 301 17.42 12.92 -11.94
CA ILE A 301 16.27 12.03 -11.67
C ILE A 301 15.02 12.85 -11.36
N CYS A 302 15.14 13.94 -10.58
CA CYS A 302 14.02 14.83 -10.28
C CYS A 302 13.43 15.51 -11.53
N PHE A 303 14.26 15.81 -12.55
CA PHE A 303 13.81 16.47 -13.77
C PHE A 303 13.14 15.51 -14.77
N SER A 304 13.53 14.22 -14.75
CA SER A 304 12.99 13.21 -15.68
C SER A 304 11.67 12.58 -15.22
N THR A 305 11.38 12.55 -13.92
CA THR A 305 10.11 12.02 -13.38
C THR A 305 8.92 12.98 -13.53
N ILE A 306 9.16 14.28 -13.67
CA ILE A 306 8.09 15.30 -13.82
C ILE A 306 7.49 15.30 -15.23
N THR A 307 8.24 14.89 -16.25
CA THR A 307 7.84 14.97 -17.66
C THR A 307 6.97 13.80 -18.14
N VAL A 308 6.98 12.66 -17.43
CA VAL A 308 6.30 11.42 -17.88
C VAL A 308 4.81 11.36 -17.48
N ILE A 309 4.33 12.26 -16.62
CA ILE A 309 2.95 12.24 -16.11
C ILE A 309 1.94 12.90 -17.09
N PHE A 310 2.40 13.58 -18.14
CA PHE A 310 1.54 14.26 -19.13
C PHE A 310 1.52 13.58 -20.50
N ALA A 311 1.13 12.30 -20.59
CA ALA A 311 0.70 11.73 -21.88
C ALA A 311 -0.15 10.46 -21.71
N SER A 312 -1.45 10.56 -21.94
CA SER A 312 -2.26 9.40 -22.33
C SER A 312 -3.42 9.84 -23.23
N LYS A 313 -3.44 9.29 -24.46
CA LYS A 313 -4.44 9.45 -25.52
C LYS A 313 -5.41 8.24 -25.46
N SER A 314 -6.67 8.41 -25.84
CA SER A 314 -7.60 7.26 -26.05
C SER A 314 -8.39 7.37 -27.36
N ASP A 315 -8.62 6.21 -27.98
CA ASP A 315 -9.33 5.98 -29.25
C ASP A 315 -10.87 5.95 -29.14
N THR A 316 -11.51 5.85 -30.32
CA THR A 316 -12.85 6.31 -30.73
C THR A 316 -13.89 5.21 -30.99
N SER A 317 -15.18 5.58 -30.92
CA SER A 317 -16.26 5.22 -31.88
C SER A 317 -17.48 6.14 -31.66
N ALA A 318 -18.21 6.52 -32.72
CA ALA A 318 -19.34 7.47 -32.69
C ALA A 318 -20.66 6.82 -33.18
N ILE A 319 -21.79 7.20 -32.57
CA ILE A 319 -23.16 6.69 -32.84
C ILE A 319 -24.08 7.88 -33.18
N ASN A 320 -24.99 7.70 -34.15
CA ASN A 320 -26.01 8.68 -34.55
C ASN A 320 -27.24 8.69 -33.61
N ILE A 321 -27.80 9.88 -33.34
CA ILE A 321 -28.85 10.11 -32.34
C ILE A 321 -30.27 9.87 -32.94
N PRO A 322 -31.11 8.99 -32.35
CA PRO A 322 -32.47 8.71 -32.80
C PRO A 322 -33.49 9.84 -32.55
N SER A 323 -34.55 9.86 -33.35
CA SER A 323 -35.60 10.90 -33.40
C SER A 323 -36.49 11.01 -32.16
N PHE A 324 -36.52 10.00 -31.28
CA PHE A 324 -37.30 10.04 -30.04
C PHE A 324 -36.61 10.84 -28.91
N ILE A 325 -35.36 11.25 -29.08
CA ILE A 325 -34.66 12.15 -28.15
C ILE A 325 -35.04 13.58 -28.46
N LYS A 326 -35.75 14.25 -27.54
CA LYS A 326 -36.12 15.66 -27.70
C LYS A 326 -34.88 16.54 -27.54
N ILE A 327 -34.51 17.23 -28.61
CA ILE A 327 -33.37 18.17 -28.65
C ILE A 327 -33.76 19.46 -27.92
N CYS A 328 -32.87 19.95 -27.05
CA CYS A 328 -33.03 21.20 -26.32
C CYS A 328 -32.07 22.27 -26.84
N ASN A 329 -32.56 23.48 -27.06
CA ASN A 329 -31.74 24.59 -27.55
C ASN A 329 -30.89 25.17 -26.40
N GLN A 330 -29.59 25.37 -26.64
CA GLN A 330 -28.65 25.87 -25.66
C GLN A 330 -28.96 27.31 -25.20
N THR A 331 -29.65 28.10 -26.01
CA THR A 331 -30.02 29.49 -25.68
C THR A 331 -31.34 29.61 -24.92
N ASP A 332 -32.02 28.50 -24.65
CA ASP A 332 -33.31 28.50 -23.94
C ASP A 332 -33.11 28.94 -22.47
N PRO A 333 -33.75 30.04 -22.00
CA PRO A 333 -33.67 30.45 -20.60
C PRO A 333 -34.23 29.40 -19.62
N GLN A 334 -35.04 28.45 -20.10
CA GLN A 334 -35.54 27.30 -19.34
C GLN A 334 -34.91 25.96 -19.77
N LEU A 335 -33.66 25.97 -20.22
CA LEU A 335 -32.94 24.78 -20.66
C LEU A 335 -33.02 23.59 -19.68
N GLY A 336 -32.95 23.84 -18.37
CA GLY A 336 -33.08 22.78 -17.35
C GLY A 336 -34.44 22.06 -17.39
N ASN A 337 -35.53 22.80 -17.66
CA ASN A 337 -36.87 22.23 -17.81
C ASN A 337 -36.99 21.45 -19.13
N CYS A 338 -36.41 21.95 -20.22
CA CYS A 338 -36.38 21.21 -21.48
C CYS A 338 -35.67 19.86 -21.31
N ILE A 339 -34.47 19.84 -20.70
CA ILE A 339 -33.69 18.62 -20.46
C ILE A 339 -34.47 17.66 -19.56
N ARG A 340 -35.06 18.17 -18.47
CA ARG A 340 -35.91 17.37 -17.57
C ARG A 340 -37.05 16.69 -18.34
N ASN A 341 -37.75 17.44 -19.18
CA ASN A 341 -38.85 16.91 -19.98
C ASN A 341 -38.36 15.89 -21.02
N SER A 342 -37.23 16.14 -21.67
CA SER A 342 -36.60 15.19 -22.60
C SER A 342 -36.30 13.85 -21.90
N ILE A 343 -35.69 13.89 -20.71
CA ILE A 343 -35.40 12.67 -19.91
C ILE A 343 -36.70 11.95 -19.50
N ILE A 344 -37.76 12.69 -19.15
CA ILE A 344 -39.06 12.09 -18.81
C ILE A 344 -39.67 11.40 -20.04
N THR A 345 -39.59 12.00 -21.23
CA THR A 345 -40.06 11.42 -22.49
C THR A 345 -39.29 10.14 -22.85
N LEU A 346 -38.04 10.02 -22.42
CA LEU A 346 -37.23 8.82 -22.64
C LEU A 346 -37.60 7.65 -21.73
N ARG A 347 -38.33 7.88 -20.62
CA ARG A 347 -38.69 6.82 -19.65
C ARG A 347 -39.29 5.56 -20.28
N PRO A 348 -40.30 5.59 -21.19
CA PRO A 348 -40.83 4.37 -21.80
C PRO A 348 -39.79 3.62 -22.64
N TYR A 349 -38.87 4.33 -23.29
CA TYR A 349 -37.78 3.74 -24.06
C TYR A 349 -36.73 3.12 -23.14
N LEU A 350 -36.39 3.78 -22.03
CA LEU A 350 -35.47 3.26 -21.01
C LEU A 350 -36.04 2.03 -20.28
N ASN A 351 -37.37 1.94 -20.15
CA ASN A 351 -38.03 0.77 -19.56
C ASN A 351 -37.82 -0.48 -20.42
N ARG A 352 -38.02 -0.41 -21.74
CA ARG A 352 -37.82 -1.56 -22.66
C ARG A 352 -36.38 -1.74 -23.17
N GLY A 353 -35.54 -0.72 -23.04
CA GLY A 353 -34.23 -0.64 -23.70
C GLY A 353 -34.30 -0.02 -25.10
N ILE A 354 -33.15 0.39 -25.61
CA ILE A 354 -32.97 0.96 -26.95
C ILE A 354 -31.85 0.16 -27.63
N PRO A 355 -32.19 -0.95 -28.30
CA PRO A 355 -31.20 -1.82 -28.95
C PRO A 355 -30.34 -1.09 -29.99
N GLU A 356 -30.90 -0.11 -30.71
CA GLU A 356 -30.18 0.66 -31.73
C GLU A 356 -29.04 1.51 -31.14
N LEU A 357 -29.09 1.78 -29.83
CA LEU A 357 -28.08 2.52 -29.08
C LEU A 357 -27.31 1.64 -28.09
N ASN A 358 -27.47 0.32 -28.14
CA ASN A 358 -26.94 -0.62 -27.13
C ASN A 358 -27.32 -0.24 -25.70
N VAL A 359 -28.51 0.33 -25.49
CA VAL A 359 -29.03 0.63 -24.15
C VAL A 359 -29.92 -0.54 -23.70
N PRO A 360 -29.54 -1.28 -22.65
CA PRO A 360 -30.36 -2.37 -22.13
C PRO A 360 -31.65 -1.83 -21.46
N SER A 361 -32.60 -2.72 -21.21
CA SER A 361 -33.75 -2.40 -20.34
C SER A 361 -33.27 -1.96 -18.96
N LEU A 362 -33.87 -0.91 -18.42
CA LEU A 362 -33.63 -0.45 -17.05
C LEU A 362 -34.68 -0.98 -16.05
N GLU A 363 -35.61 -1.85 -16.47
CA GLU A 363 -36.71 -2.33 -15.62
C GLU A 363 -37.10 -3.79 -15.93
N PRO A 364 -36.51 -4.79 -15.25
CA PRO A 364 -35.33 -4.68 -14.40
C PRO A 364 -34.05 -4.48 -15.22
N LEU A 365 -33.11 -3.72 -14.67
CA LEU A 365 -31.76 -3.64 -15.19
C LEU A 365 -30.99 -4.91 -14.82
N PHE A 366 -30.58 -5.68 -15.83
CA PHE A 366 -29.70 -6.83 -15.65
C PHE A 366 -28.24 -6.43 -15.85
N VAL A 367 -27.39 -6.83 -14.91
CA VAL A 367 -25.93 -6.69 -15.02
C VAL A 367 -25.30 -8.04 -14.69
N ASP A 368 -24.55 -8.59 -15.65
CA ASP A 368 -24.00 -9.95 -15.54
C ASP A 368 -23.04 -10.08 -14.36
N GLU A 369 -22.12 -9.14 -14.24
CA GLU A 369 -21.13 -9.13 -13.17
C GLU A 369 -20.66 -7.70 -12.86
N ILE A 370 -20.62 -7.37 -11.56
CA ILE A 370 -19.90 -6.21 -11.04
C ILE A 370 -18.82 -6.73 -10.11
N LYS A 371 -17.57 -6.47 -10.45
CA LYS A 371 -16.42 -6.72 -9.56
C LYS A 371 -16.04 -5.42 -8.89
N ILE A 372 -16.05 -5.44 -7.57
CA ILE A 372 -15.52 -4.40 -6.72
C ILE A 372 -14.21 -4.95 -6.17
N GLU A 373 -13.11 -4.43 -6.67
CA GLU A 373 -11.79 -4.68 -6.13
C GLU A 373 -11.37 -3.43 -5.37
N GLN A 374 -11.46 -3.49 -4.05
CA GLN A 374 -10.98 -2.46 -3.15
C GLN A 374 -9.73 -3.00 -2.47
N THR A 375 -8.58 -2.66 -3.03
CA THR A 375 -7.30 -2.76 -2.35
C THR A 375 -6.99 -1.38 -1.79
N GLY A 376 -6.70 -1.28 -0.49
CA GLY A 376 -6.36 -0.02 0.17
C GLY A 376 -6.81 0.09 1.62
N ASN A 377 -6.17 0.96 2.40
CA ASN A 377 -6.50 1.22 3.81
C ASN A 377 -6.51 -0.04 4.69
N GLY A 378 -5.63 -0.99 4.39
CA GLY A 378 -5.60 -2.31 5.02
C GLY A 378 -6.64 -3.28 4.47
N MET A 379 -7.67 -2.84 3.76
CA MET A 379 -8.66 -3.70 3.14
C MET A 379 -8.15 -4.20 1.78
N GLU A 380 -8.14 -5.50 1.57
CA GLU A 380 -8.05 -6.13 0.26
C GLU A 380 -9.35 -6.89 0.08
N LEU A 381 -10.36 -6.24 -0.48
CA LEU A 381 -11.69 -6.78 -0.69
C LEU A 381 -11.93 -6.96 -2.19
N SER A 382 -12.14 -8.20 -2.60
CA SER A 382 -12.66 -8.56 -3.92
C SER A 382 -14.09 -9.07 -3.74
N ALA A 383 -15.07 -8.24 -4.09
CA ALA A 383 -16.47 -8.61 -4.10
C ALA A 383 -16.95 -8.69 -5.54
N ALA A 384 -17.40 -9.87 -5.97
CA ALA A 384 -18.04 -10.09 -7.26
C ALA A 384 -19.53 -10.30 -7.05
N PHE A 385 -20.35 -9.41 -7.59
CA PHE A 385 -21.80 -9.57 -7.66
C PHE A 385 -22.15 -10.08 -9.05
N LYS A 386 -22.90 -11.17 -9.15
CA LYS A 386 -23.30 -11.82 -10.40
C LYS A 386 -24.81 -11.95 -10.50
N ASN A 387 -25.32 -12.03 -11.73
CA ASN A 387 -26.75 -12.14 -12.03
C ASN A 387 -27.54 -11.04 -11.34
N ILE A 388 -27.06 -9.80 -11.45
CA ILE A 388 -27.63 -8.65 -10.77
C ILE A 388 -28.91 -8.26 -11.52
N SER A 389 -30.00 -8.12 -10.79
CA SER A 389 -31.28 -7.61 -11.26
C SER A 389 -31.70 -6.46 -10.36
N LEU A 390 -31.78 -5.26 -10.94
CA LEU A 390 -32.21 -4.05 -10.25
C LEU A 390 -33.56 -3.58 -10.80
N SER A 391 -34.59 -3.64 -9.98
CA SER A 391 -35.95 -3.18 -10.30
C SER A 391 -36.24 -1.82 -9.65
N GLY A 392 -37.10 -1.03 -10.27
CA GLY A 392 -37.59 0.26 -9.80
C GLY A 392 -36.82 1.47 -10.32
N VAL A 393 -35.78 1.27 -11.13
CA VAL A 393 -34.91 2.34 -11.66
C VAL A 393 -35.73 3.36 -12.45
N THR A 394 -36.72 2.91 -13.23
CA THR A 394 -37.52 3.79 -14.10
C THR A 394 -38.54 4.66 -13.34
N ARG A 395 -38.81 4.35 -12.06
CA ARG A 395 -39.74 5.08 -11.20
C ARG A 395 -39.16 6.37 -10.61
N PHE A 396 -37.96 6.75 -11.04
CA PHE A 396 -37.29 7.96 -10.57
C PHE A 396 -38.11 9.23 -10.80
N ARG A 397 -37.98 10.19 -9.88
CA ARG A 397 -38.48 11.56 -10.03
C ARG A 397 -37.30 12.51 -10.09
N LEU A 398 -37.19 13.29 -11.16
CA LEU A 398 -36.22 14.38 -11.23
C LEU A 398 -36.73 15.54 -10.37
N ARG A 399 -36.03 15.86 -9.28
CA ARG A 399 -36.33 17.02 -8.43
C ARG A 399 -35.84 18.31 -9.09
N SER A 400 -34.64 18.29 -9.68
CA SER A 400 -34.10 19.45 -10.40
C SER A 400 -33.04 19.04 -11.43
N VAL A 401 -32.94 19.78 -12.53
CA VAL A 401 -31.83 19.71 -13.49
C VAL A 401 -31.24 21.10 -13.62
N ARG A 402 -29.94 21.23 -13.33
CA ARG A 402 -29.17 22.47 -13.47
C ARG A 402 -28.05 22.25 -14.46
N THR A 403 -27.86 23.23 -15.33
CA THR A 403 -26.92 23.14 -16.44
C THR A 403 -26.16 24.43 -16.57
N ASN A 404 -24.84 24.33 -16.72
CA ASN A 404 -23.99 25.44 -17.05
C ASN A 404 -23.22 25.08 -18.33
N ILE A 405 -23.67 25.62 -19.45
CA ILE A 405 -23.16 25.28 -20.79
C ILE A 405 -21.73 25.77 -20.99
N THR A 406 -21.37 26.94 -20.43
CA THR A 406 -20.03 27.51 -20.57
C THR A 406 -18.97 26.69 -19.85
N THR A 407 -19.31 26.11 -18.70
CA THR A 407 -18.42 25.22 -17.93
C THR A 407 -18.64 23.73 -18.24
N GLY A 408 -19.63 23.40 -19.06
CA GLY A 408 -20.00 22.02 -19.38
C GLY A 408 -20.53 21.21 -18.19
N LYS A 409 -21.00 21.86 -17.11
CA LYS A 409 -21.43 21.18 -15.88
C LYS A 409 -22.93 20.93 -15.88
N PHE A 410 -23.31 19.68 -15.68
CA PHE A 410 -24.68 19.21 -15.52
C PHE A 410 -24.84 18.66 -14.11
N ARG A 411 -25.89 19.08 -13.40
CA ARG A 411 -26.22 18.55 -12.08
C ARG A 411 -27.70 18.24 -12.00
N MET A 412 -28.03 16.99 -11.71
CA MET A 412 -29.40 16.51 -11.57
C MET A 412 -29.62 16.00 -10.15
N LYS A 413 -30.75 16.38 -9.55
CA LYS A 413 -31.27 15.75 -8.34
C LYS A 413 -32.34 14.76 -8.74
N VAL A 414 -32.15 13.51 -8.38
CA VAL A 414 -33.04 12.39 -8.69
C VAL A 414 -33.50 11.78 -7.39
N TRP A 415 -34.74 11.30 -7.35
CA TRP A 415 -35.30 10.60 -6.20
C TRP A 415 -35.92 9.28 -6.65
N PHE A 416 -35.68 8.20 -5.93
CA PHE A 416 -36.28 6.90 -6.20
C PHE A 416 -37.18 6.48 -5.04
N PRO A 417 -38.44 6.08 -5.31
CA PRO A 417 -39.36 5.63 -4.26
C PRO A 417 -38.93 4.30 -3.66
N ASN A 418 -38.53 3.36 -4.51
CA ASN A 418 -38.15 2.00 -4.13
C ASN A 418 -37.27 1.40 -5.24
N LEU A 419 -36.10 0.87 -4.85
CA LEU A 419 -35.25 0.01 -5.65
C LEU A 419 -35.14 -1.38 -5.00
N VAL A 420 -35.36 -2.42 -5.79
CA VAL A 420 -35.18 -3.82 -5.36
C VAL A 420 -33.99 -4.41 -6.10
N LEU A 421 -33.00 -4.88 -5.36
CA LEU A 421 -31.78 -5.50 -5.84
C LEU A 421 -31.82 -7.01 -5.53
N ASN A 422 -31.65 -7.83 -6.56
CA ASN A 422 -31.36 -9.25 -6.44
C ASN A 422 -30.00 -9.51 -7.07
N ALA A 423 -29.12 -10.23 -6.38
CA ALA A 423 -27.84 -10.67 -6.93
C ALA A 423 -27.35 -11.93 -6.21
N THR A 424 -26.35 -12.57 -6.78
CA THR A 424 -25.48 -13.50 -6.05
C THR A 424 -24.16 -12.79 -5.79
N TYR A 425 -23.58 -12.97 -4.61
CA TYR A 425 -22.30 -12.36 -4.27
C TYR A 425 -21.27 -13.44 -3.96
N GLU A 426 -20.04 -13.18 -4.37
CA GLU A 426 -18.84 -13.88 -3.96
C GLU A 426 -17.84 -12.83 -3.47
N LEU A 427 -17.61 -12.84 -2.17
CA LEU A 427 -16.75 -11.92 -1.48
C LEU A 427 -15.53 -12.71 -1.00
N ARG A 428 -14.37 -12.25 -1.43
CA ARG A 428 -13.06 -12.77 -1.04
C ARG A 428 -12.18 -11.60 -0.69
N GLY A 429 -11.55 -11.66 0.45
CA GLY A 429 -10.70 -10.56 0.83
C GLY A 429 -10.20 -10.68 2.24
N LYS A 430 -9.58 -9.62 2.69
CA LYS A 430 -9.19 -9.41 4.07
C LYS A 430 -9.41 -7.96 4.43
N LEU A 431 -10.05 -7.69 5.56
CA LEU A 431 -9.94 -6.38 6.19
C LEU A 431 -8.70 -6.45 7.09
N LEU A 432 -7.63 -5.78 6.70
CA LEU A 432 -6.27 -5.91 7.22
C LEU A 432 -5.76 -7.36 7.09
N MET A 433 -6.01 -8.16 8.12
CA MET A 433 -5.60 -9.57 8.23
C MET A 433 -6.80 -10.50 8.51
N MET A 434 -8.02 -9.98 8.61
CA MET A 434 -9.24 -10.76 8.84
C MET A 434 -9.81 -11.23 7.50
N PRO A 435 -9.80 -12.53 7.17
CA PRO A 435 -10.35 -13.00 5.91
C PRO A 435 -11.86 -12.75 5.86
N LEU A 436 -12.28 -11.95 4.89
CA LEU A 436 -13.67 -11.75 4.52
C LEU A 436 -13.97 -12.66 3.35
N ASN A 437 -14.46 -13.87 3.65
CA ASN A 437 -14.89 -14.83 2.65
C ASN A 437 -16.37 -15.11 2.84
N GLY A 438 -17.18 -14.90 1.80
CA GLY A 438 -18.60 -15.16 1.85
C GLY A 438 -19.13 -15.41 0.44
N LYS A 439 -20.04 -16.36 0.30
CA LYS A 439 -20.79 -16.56 -0.93
C LYS A 439 -22.25 -16.78 -0.60
N GLY A 440 -23.14 -16.19 -1.37
CA GLY A 440 -24.57 -16.40 -1.17
C GLY A 440 -25.44 -15.52 -2.04
N ALA A 441 -26.74 -15.56 -1.76
CA ALA A 441 -27.70 -14.65 -2.34
C ALA A 441 -27.66 -13.30 -1.61
N CYS A 442 -27.81 -12.22 -2.38
CA CYS A 442 -27.93 -10.85 -1.90
C CYS A 442 -29.32 -10.34 -2.32
N PHE A 443 -30.10 -9.89 -1.35
CA PHE A 443 -31.38 -9.22 -1.55
C PHE A 443 -31.30 -7.85 -0.87
N GLY A 444 -31.66 -6.80 -1.60
CA GLY A 444 -31.74 -5.44 -1.09
C GLY A 444 -33.07 -4.80 -1.45
N ASN A 445 -33.71 -4.16 -0.48
CA ASN A 445 -34.90 -3.35 -0.70
C ASN A 445 -34.63 -1.96 -0.13
N PHE A 446 -34.48 -0.99 -1.02
CA PHE A 446 -34.08 0.36 -0.69
C PHE A 446 -35.23 1.31 -1.00
N THR A 447 -35.72 1.99 0.02
CA THR A 447 -36.79 2.99 -0.11
C THR A 447 -36.24 4.38 0.16
N ASP A 448 -36.92 5.39 -0.40
CA ASP A 448 -36.62 6.80 -0.17
C ASP A 448 -35.16 7.19 -0.43
N ILE A 449 -34.78 7.10 -1.70
CA ILE A 449 -33.39 7.30 -2.13
C ILE A 449 -33.27 8.65 -2.82
N ASP A 450 -32.52 9.56 -2.22
CA ASP A 450 -32.14 10.83 -2.83
C ASP A 450 -30.78 10.71 -3.51
N GLY A 451 -30.68 11.17 -4.75
CA GLY A 451 -29.47 11.08 -5.57
C GLY A 451 -29.08 12.43 -6.17
N VAL A 452 -27.79 12.73 -6.19
CA VAL A 452 -27.20 13.85 -6.91
C VAL A 452 -26.27 13.29 -7.98
N LEU A 453 -26.65 13.48 -9.24
CA LEU A 453 -25.84 13.14 -10.41
C LEU A 453 -25.16 14.40 -10.91
N SER A 454 -23.84 14.43 -10.91
CA SER A 454 -23.03 15.52 -11.46
C SER A 454 -22.22 14.99 -12.64
N MET A 455 -22.32 15.65 -13.78
CA MET A 455 -21.62 15.28 -15.02
C MET A 455 -20.89 16.50 -15.56
N LYS A 456 -19.68 16.29 -16.07
CA LYS A 456 -18.96 17.31 -16.82
C LYS A 456 -18.76 16.82 -18.25
N ILE A 457 -19.08 17.68 -19.21
CA ILE A 457 -18.89 17.42 -20.63
C ILE A 457 -18.02 18.49 -21.25
N ASN A 458 -17.12 18.11 -22.15
CA ASN A 458 -16.31 19.02 -22.95
C ASN A 458 -16.63 18.88 -24.42
N ARG A 459 -16.47 19.98 -25.16
CA ARG A 459 -16.53 19.98 -26.62
C ARG A 459 -15.21 19.47 -27.17
N VAL A 460 -15.29 18.51 -28.08
CA VAL A 460 -14.13 17.97 -28.78
C VAL A 460 -14.44 17.96 -30.27
N GLU A 461 -13.58 18.60 -31.03
CA GLU A 461 -13.66 18.58 -32.49
C GLU A 461 -12.95 17.34 -33.01
N ARG A 462 -13.66 16.53 -33.80
CA ARG A 462 -13.12 15.32 -34.44
C ARG A 462 -13.63 15.28 -35.87
N ASN A 463 -12.72 15.17 -36.85
CA ASN A 463 -13.04 15.13 -38.29
C ASN A 463 -14.01 16.25 -38.73
N SER A 464 -13.72 17.49 -38.30
CA SER A 464 -14.54 18.69 -38.61
C SER A 464 -16.00 18.61 -38.12
N GLN A 465 -16.29 17.72 -37.16
CA GLN A 465 -17.57 17.63 -36.46
C GLN A 465 -17.37 17.82 -34.95
N GLN A 466 -18.32 18.51 -34.33
CA GLN A 466 -18.29 18.82 -32.90
C GLN A 466 -18.97 17.72 -32.09
N TYR A 467 -18.23 17.10 -31.19
CA TYR A 467 -18.72 16.07 -30.27
C TYR A 467 -18.70 16.58 -28.83
N TYR A 468 -19.58 16.03 -28.00
CA TYR A 468 -19.50 16.20 -26.55
C TYR A 468 -18.91 14.93 -25.94
N GLN A 469 -17.74 15.07 -25.32
CA GLN A 469 -17.12 14.01 -24.55
C GLN A 469 -17.49 14.19 -23.08
N ILE A 470 -17.92 13.12 -22.42
CA ILE A 470 -18.14 13.12 -20.97
C ILE A 470 -16.76 12.97 -20.31
N ASP A 471 -16.33 14.00 -19.59
CA ASP A 471 -15.07 13.99 -18.83
C ASP A 471 -15.17 13.10 -17.61
N PHE A 472 -16.26 13.26 -16.84
CA PHE A 472 -16.54 12.47 -15.65
C PHE A 472 -18.03 12.50 -15.30
N ILE A 473 -18.47 11.43 -14.64
CA ILE A 473 -19.79 11.32 -14.00
C ILE A 473 -19.53 11.01 -12.52
N SER A 474 -20.19 11.74 -11.64
CA SER A 474 -20.21 11.49 -10.20
C SER A 474 -21.66 11.31 -9.75
N SER A 475 -21.90 10.33 -8.90
CA SER A 475 -23.22 10.00 -8.35
C SER A 475 -23.12 9.83 -6.84
N GLU A 476 -23.84 10.65 -6.10
CA GLU A 476 -23.99 10.54 -4.65
C GLU A 476 -25.42 10.13 -4.33
N PHE A 477 -25.61 9.05 -3.58
CA PHE A 477 -26.93 8.58 -3.15
C PHE A 477 -27.02 8.56 -1.63
N ASN A 478 -28.15 9.00 -1.10
CA ASN A 478 -28.53 8.89 0.31
C ASN A 478 -29.80 8.03 0.41
N ILE A 479 -29.81 7.09 1.34
CA ILE A 479 -30.89 6.10 1.49
C ILE A 479 -31.58 6.35 2.83
N GLY A 480 -32.92 6.45 2.82
CA GLY A 480 -33.71 6.66 4.04
C GLY A 480 -33.78 8.12 4.50
N SER A 481 -33.74 9.05 3.55
CA SER A 481 -33.71 10.52 3.74
C SER A 481 -35.02 11.12 4.25
#